data_AF-A0A7S4RBP8-F1
#
_entry.id   AF-A0A7S4RBP8-F1
#
_cell.length_a   1.000
_cell.length_b   1.000
_cell.length_c   1.000
_cell.angle_alpha   90.00
_cell.angle_beta   90.00
_cell.angle_gamma   90.00
#
_symmetry.space_group_name_H-M   'P 1'
#
loop_
_entity.id
_entity.type
_entity.pdbx_description
1 polymer ?
#
loop_
_entity_poly.entity_id
_entity_poly.type
_entity_poly.pdbx_seq_one_letter_code
_entity_poly.pdbx_strand_id
1 'polypeptide(L)'
;YTTLFRSGMDDLIRDLNDATSEDSGFMSETWASALSVAMDQHSILYSALEKVSNSKSFPDNELGRQLSTVSRLMKTQVQRGVNRDMFYVSVSGFDTHSSVGPRLIEKFDEVNSALDAFVNEIKLQGHWERTTLIQFSDFARTLSPNSGGGTDHGWGQHIFALGGSLKGGRVLGDYPDDFSEKSPIALSRGNMIPTTPWDAIWNGISQWHGVTKKSDLDEVLPMRNNFPAEVLYNINDLYRMDSKIRPPFSYEQEEMERDLEGMGTL
;
A
#
# COMPACT_ATOMS: atom_id res chain seq x y z
N TYR A 1 26.75 -7.27 21.98
CA TYR A 1 26.47 -8.72 22.05
C TYR A 1 25.67 -9.21 20.85
N THR A 2 24.63 -8.51 20.40
CA THR A 2 23.75 -8.95 19.29
C THR A 2 24.42 -8.94 17.89
N THR A 3 25.33 -8.01 17.61
CA THR A 3 25.94 -7.86 16.28
C THR A 3 26.96 -8.95 15.94
N LEU A 4 27.76 -9.41 16.92
CA LEU A 4 28.78 -10.46 16.76
C LEU A 4 28.19 -11.88 16.64
N PHE A 5 27.08 -12.16 17.32
CA PHE A 5 26.37 -13.44 17.17
C PHE A 5 25.67 -13.57 15.81
N ARG A 6 25.29 -12.44 15.19
CA ARG A 6 24.54 -12.41 13.93
C ARG A 6 25.44 -12.59 12.71
N SER A 7 26.63 -11.97 12.71
CA SER A 7 27.59 -12.18 11.62
C SER A 7 27.96 -13.66 11.47
N GLY A 8 28.19 -14.36 12.60
CA GLY A 8 28.49 -15.80 12.57
C GLY A 8 27.32 -16.69 12.13
N MET A 9 26.07 -16.23 12.30
CA MET A 9 24.90 -16.95 11.81
C MET A 9 24.68 -16.73 10.30
N ASP A 10 24.88 -15.50 9.83
CA ASP A 10 24.76 -15.18 8.40
C ASP A 10 25.85 -15.92 7.59
N ASP A 11 27.08 -15.97 8.11
CA ASP A 11 28.17 -16.74 7.50
C ASP A 11 27.86 -18.25 7.50
N LEU A 12 27.31 -18.79 8.59
CA LEU A 12 26.90 -20.20 8.67
C LEU A 12 25.77 -20.54 7.68
N ILE A 13 24.78 -19.66 7.51
CA ILE A 13 23.68 -19.86 6.56
C ILE A 13 24.22 -19.84 5.13
N ARG A 14 25.15 -18.92 4.82
CA ARG A 14 25.81 -18.90 3.51
C ARG A 14 26.60 -20.18 3.27
N ASP A 15 27.43 -20.61 4.21
CA ASP A 15 28.20 -21.87 4.10
C ASP A 15 27.29 -23.10 3.89
N LEU A 16 26.14 -23.15 4.57
CA LEU A 16 25.16 -24.24 4.41
C LEU A 16 24.43 -24.22 3.06
N ASN A 17 24.35 -23.06 2.41
CA ASN A 17 23.59 -22.88 1.17
C ASN A 17 24.50 -22.55 -0.02
N ASP A 18 25.81 -22.57 0.12
CA ASP A 18 26.72 -22.29 -1.00
C ASP A 18 26.65 -23.42 -2.04
N ALA A 19 26.66 -23.05 -3.33
CA ALA A 19 26.66 -23.98 -4.45
C ALA A 19 28.07 -24.06 -5.08
N THR A 20 28.74 -25.19 -5.35
CA THR A 20 28.42 -26.63 -5.25
C THR A 20 29.61 -27.53 -5.65
N SER A 21 29.45 -28.84 -5.42
CA SER A 21 30.13 -29.95 -6.10
C SER A 21 29.37 -30.36 -7.37
N GLU A 22 29.91 -31.23 -8.24
CA GLU A 22 29.38 -31.54 -9.58
C GLU A 22 27.89 -32.00 -9.67
N ASP A 23 27.21 -32.31 -8.56
CA ASP A 23 25.87 -32.92 -8.53
C ASP A 23 24.71 -31.98 -8.14
N SER A 24 24.87 -30.65 -8.08
CA SER A 24 23.72 -29.77 -7.81
C SER A 24 22.68 -29.76 -8.92
N GLY A 25 21.41 -29.88 -8.53
CA GLY A 25 20.29 -29.54 -9.40
C GLY A 25 20.08 -28.02 -9.51
N PHE A 26 19.58 -27.58 -10.67
CA PHE A 26 19.20 -26.18 -10.97
C PHE A 26 18.37 -25.50 -9.87
N MET A 27 17.45 -26.24 -9.22
CA MET A 27 16.62 -25.71 -8.13
C MET A 27 17.45 -25.32 -6.90
N SER A 28 18.43 -26.14 -6.53
CA SER A 28 19.30 -25.88 -5.37
C SER A 28 20.18 -24.66 -5.60
N GLU A 29 20.73 -24.50 -6.81
CA GLU A 29 21.52 -23.32 -7.18
C GLU A 29 20.67 -22.05 -7.21
N THR A 30 19.45 -22.14 -7.76
CA THR A 30 18.50 -21.02 -7.78
C THR A 30 18.10 -20.60 -6.36
N TRP A 31 17.82 -21.57 -5.48
CA TRP A 31 17.50 -21.32 -4.08
C TRP A 31 18.67 -20.68 -3.32
N ALA A 32 19.86 -21.25 -3.44
CA ALA A 32 21.10 -20.75 -2.86
C ALA A 32 21.37 -19.29 -3.26
N SER A 33 21.29 -19.02 -4.56
CA SER A 33 21.48 -17.68 -5.11
C SER A 33 20.43 -16.70 -4.58
N ALA A 34 19.14 -17.07 -4.62
CA ALA A 34 18.06 -16.22 -4.13
C ALA A 34 18.18 -15.92 -2.63
N LEU A 35 18.57 -16.92 -1.81
CA LEU A 35 18.77 -16.76 -0.37
C LEU A 35 19.94 -15.81 -0.08
N SER A 36 21.08 -15.99 -0.75
CA SER A 36 22.25 -15.12 -0.59
C SER A 36 21.93 -13.68 -0.94
N VAL A 37 21.24 -13.45 -2.07
CA VAL A 37 20.77 -12.11 -2.46
C VAL A 37 19.82 -11.53 -1.40
N ALA A 38 18.88 -12.32 -0.88
CA ALA A 38 17.94 -11.87 0.14
C ALA A 38 18.66 -11.50 1.46
N MET A 39 19.69 -12.26 1.85
CA MET A 39 20.51 -11.97 3.04
C MET A 39 21.32 -10.68 2.88
N ASP A 40 21.93 -10.46 1.71
CA ASP A 40 22.67 -9.24 1.41
C ASP A 40 21.75 -8.01 1.44
N GLN A 41 20.60 -8.10 0.79
CA GLN A 41 19.59 -7.04 0.81
C GLN A 41 19.06 -6.77 2.22
N HIS A 42 18.81 -7.82 3.01
CA HIS A 42 18.38 -7.69 4.40
C HIS A 42 19.44 -7.02 5.28
N SER A 43 20.73 -7.36 5.09
CA SER A 43 21.82 -6.74 5.83
C SER A 43 21.94 -5.23 5.54
N ILE A 44 21.87 -4.84 4.27
CA ILE A 44 21.87 -3.44 3.85
C ILE A 44 20.66 -2.71 4.45
N LEU A 45 19.47 -3.31 4.33
CA LEU A 45 18.24 -2.71 4.82
C LEU A 45 18.26 -2.55 6.34
N TYR A 46 18.67 -3.58 7.06
CA TYR A 46 18.77 -3.57 8.51
C TYR A 46 19.75 -2.50 8.99
N SER A 47 20.91 -2.39 8.35
CA SER A 47 21.92 -1.36 8.65
C SER A 47 21.41 0.07 8.40
N ALA A 48 20.58 0.26 7.36
CA ALA A 48 19.94 1.54 7.10
C ALA A 48 18.87 1.86 8.15
N LEU A 49 18.07 0.86 8.53
CA LEU A 49 17.01 1.01 9.53
C LEU A 49 17.56 1.30 10.93
N GLU A 50 18.69 0.73 11.35
CA GLU A 50 19.30 1.04 12.66
C GLU A 50 19.69 2.51 12.83
N LYS A 51 19.96 3.21 11.72
CA LYS A 51 20.35 4.64 11.74
C LYS A 51 19.16 5.60 11.77
N VAL A 52 17.93 5.09 11.66
CA VAL A 52 16.72 5.90 11.63
C VAL A 52 15.74 5.48 12.73
N SER A 53 15.17 6.48 13.39
CA SER A 53 14.12 6.33 14.40
C SER A 53 12.93 7.20 14.05
N ASN A 54 11.75 6.84 14.55
CA ASN A 54 10.55 7.67 14.43
C ASN A 54 10.54 8.77 15.48
N SER A 55 10.01 9.93 15.10
CA SER A 55 9.84 11.07 16.00
C SER A 55 8.54 10.95 16.82
N LYS A 56 7.51 10.32 16.25
CA LYS A 56 6.27 9.95 16.94
C LYS A 56 6.36 8.55 17.53
N SER A 57 5.68 8.38 18.68
CA SER A 57 5.40 7.05 19.22
C SER A 57 4.27 6.41 18.42
N PHE A 58 4.42 5.13 18.12
CA PHE A 58 3.37 4.32 17.50
C PHE A 58 2.72 3.44 18.57
N PRO A 59 1.42 3.15 18.45
CA PRO A 59 0.77 2.24 19.39
C PRO A 59 1.36 0.82 19.27
N ASP A 60 1.40 0.10 20.39
CA ASP A 60 1.94 -1.27 20.45
C ASP A 60 0.90 -2.31 19.99
N ASN A 61 0.41 -2.15 18.77
CA ASN A 61 -0.48 -3.08 18.10
C ASN A 61 0.12 -3.50 16.74
N GLU A 62 -0.52 -4.45 16.06
CA GLU A 62 0.03 -5.07 14.86
C GLU A 62 0.24 -4.03 13.74
N LEU A 63 -0.78 -3.20 13.51
CA LEU A 63 -0.73 -2.16 12.48
C LEU A 63 0.26 -1.04 12.83
N GLY A 64 0.32 -0.62 14.09
CA GLY A 64 1.23 0.40 14.60
C GLY A 64 2.69 0.01 14.42
N ARG A 65 3.06 -1.24 14.74
CA ARG A 65 4.42 -1.75 14.51
C ARG A 65 4.79 -1.81 13.02
N GLN A 66 3.85 -2.20 12.16
CA GLN A 66 4.05 -2.20 10.71
C GLN A 66 4.25 -0.78 10.17
N LEU A 67 3.36 0.17 10.50
CA LEU A 67 3.47 1.57 10.06
C LEU A 67 4.70 2.29 10.66
N SER A 68 5.13 1.90 11.86
CA SER A 68 6.41 2.34 12.43
C SER A 68 7.60 1.87 11.58
N THR A 69 7.53 0.64 11.05
CA THR A 69 8.56 0.13 10.13
C THR A 69 8.51 0.85 8.78
N VAL A 70 7.31 1.05 8.22
CA VAL A 70 7.12 1.79 6.95
C VAL A 70 7.67 3.22 7.05
N SER A 71 7.35 3.95 8.12
CA SER A 71 7.86 5.31 8.31
C SER A 71 9.39 5.38 8.44
N ARG A 72 10.04 4.35 8.96
CA ARG A 72 11.52 4.23 8.95
C ARG A 72 12.05 3.87 7.55
N LEU A 73 11.37 3.00 6.82
CA LEU A 73 11.71 2.66 5.44
C LEU A 73 11.66 3.88 4.51
N MET A 74 10.67 4.75 4.71
CA MET A 74 10.55 5.99 3.94
C MET A 74 11.74 6.94 4.17
N LYS A 75 12.29 6.98 5.39
CA LYS A 75 13.51 7.77 5.69
C LYS A 75 14.76 7.23 5.02
N THR A 76 14.77 5.95 4.63
CA THR A 76 15.92 5.31 3.99
C THR A 76 15.82 5.28 2.47
N GLN A 77 14.83 5.98 1.88
CA GLN A 77 14.57 6.03 0.44
C GLN A 77 15.85 6.28 -0.37
N VAL A 78 16.64 7.29 0.00
CA VAL A 78 17.87 7.68 -0.71
C VAL A 78 18.94 6.58 -0.62
N GLN A 79 19.12 5.99 0.57
CA GLN A 79 20.09 4.91 0.78
C GLN A 79 19.68 3.62 0.06
N ARG A 80 18.37 3.39 -0.07
CA ARG A 80 17.81 2.27 -0.83
C ARG A 80 17.79 2.52 -2.34
N GLY A 81 18.05 3.75 -2.80
CA GLY A 81 18.00 4.11 -4.21
C GLY A 81 16.61 3.99 -4.84
N VAL A 82 15.54 4.13 -4.04
CA VAL A 82 14.16 3.93 -4.51
C VAL A 82 13.52 5.27 -4.83
N ASN A 83 13.02 5.46 -6.04
CA ASN A 83 12.29 6.69 -6.41
C ASN A 83 10.80 6.61 -6.10
N ARG A 84 10.26 5.39 -6.04
CA ARG A 84 8.85 5.10 -5.80
C ARG A 84 8.74 3.85 -4.94
N ASP A 85 8.27 3.99 -3.71
CA ASP A 85 8.04 2.87 -2.82
C ASP A 85 6.54 2.52 -2.80
N MET A 86 6.26 1.21 -2.74
CA MET A 86 4.95 0.69 -2.37
C MET A 86 5.13 -0.20 -1.14
N PHE A 87 4.30 0.03 -0.12
CA PHE A 87 4.31 -0.76 1.10
C PHE A 87 2.93 -1.38 1.30
N TYR A 88 2.92 -2.66 1.65
CA TYR A 88 1.71 -3.37 2.07
C TYR A 88 1.78 -3.60 3.58
N VAL A 89 0.70 -3.23 4.26
CA VAL A 89 0.50 -3.51 5.69
C VAL A 89 -0.89 -4.12 5.85
N SER A 90 -1.06 -4.98 6.83
CA SER A 90 -2.34 -5.66 7.06
C SER A 90 -2.74 -5.61 8.52
N VAL A 91 -4.04 -5.57 8.75
CA VAL A 91 -4.65 -5.74 10.08
C VAL A 91 -5.74 -6.79 9.96
N SER A 92 -5.73 -7.76 10.87
CA SER A 92 -6.65 -8.89 10.85
C SER A 92 -7.78 -8.72 11.89
N GLY A 93 -8.76 -9.64 11.83
CA GLY A 93 -9.82 -9.73 12.83
C GLY A 93 -11.14 -9.07 12.45
N PHE A 94 -11.35 -8.79 11.16
CA PHE A 94 -12.61 -8.29 10.59
C PHE A 94 -13.56 -9.40 10.10
N ASP A 95 -13.06 -10.63 9.92
CA ASP A 95 -13.89 -11.79 9.58
C ASP A 95 -14.62 -12.33 10.83
N THR A 96 -15.64 -11.59 11.28
CA THR A 96 -16.37 -11.90 12.50
C THR A 96 -17.81 -12.32 12.24
N HIS A 97 -18.11 -13.58 12.54
CA HIS A 97 -19.45 -14.17 12.40
C HIS A 97 -20.29 -14.09 13.67
N SER A 98 -19.82 -13.38 14.70
CA SER A 98 -20.51 -13.06 15.94
C SER A 98 -19.91 -11.79 16.55
N SER A 99 -20.63 -11.12 17.45
CA SER A 99 -20.14 -9.96 18.22
C SER A 99 -19.50 -8.85 17.38
N VAL A 100 -20.02 -8.62 16.17
CA VAL A 100 -19.45 -7.70 15.17
C VAL A 100 -19.30 -6.28 15.73
N GLY A 101 -20.30 -5.76 16.43
CA GLY A 101 -20.29 -4.39 16.97
C GLY A 101 -19.11 -4.12 17.92
N PRO A 102 -18.98 -4.84 19.05
CA PRO A 102 -17.84 -4.68 19.96
C PRO A 102 -16.48 -4.89 19.29
N ARG A 103 -16.37 -5.87 18.38
CA ARG A 103 -15.12 -6.14 17.66
C ARG A 103 -14.75 -4.99 16.72
N LEU A 104 -15.71 -4.41 16.01
CA LEU A 104 -15.46 -3.28 15.13
C LEU A 104 -15.01 -2.05 15.91
N ILE A 105 -15.54 -1.79 17.10
CA ILE A 105 -15.09 -0.69 17.96
C ILE A 105 -13.60 -0.88 18.30
N GLU A 106 -13.21 -2.06 18.81
CA GLU A 106 -11.81 -2.39 19.12
C GLU A 106 -10.90 -2.20 17.89
N LYS A 107 -11.35 -2.69 16.73
CA LYS A 107 -10.56 -2.64 15.49
C LYS A 107 -10.46 -1.23 14.92
N PHE A 108 -11.50 -0.42 15.01
CA PHE A 108 -11.45 0.97 14.60
C PHE A 108 -10.56 1.81 15.50
N ASP A 109 -10.51 1.53 16.81
CA ASP A 109 -9.56 2.19 17.72
C ASP A 109 -8.10 1.81 17.38
N GLU A 110 -7.85 0.54 17.05
CA GLU A 110 -6.54 0.06 16.58
C GLU A 110 -6.11 0.80 15.30
N VAL A 111 -7.00 0.86 14.30
CA VAL A 111 -6.74 1.53 13.02
C VAL A 111 -6.55 3.04 13.20
N ASN A 112 -7.45 3.71 13.93
CA ASN A 112 -7.40 5.15 14.13
C ASN A 112 -6.11 5.59 14.82
N SER A 113 -5.71 4.91 15.91
CA SER A 113 -4.50 5.24 16.64
C SER A 113 -3.23 5.02 15.81
N ALA A 114 -3.18 3.96 15.00
CA ALA A 114 -2.05 3.68 14.14
C ALA A 114 -1.93 4.66 12.96
N LEU A 115 -3.06 5.01 12.33
CA LEU A 115 -3.11 5.99 11.25
C LEU A 115 -2.78 7.40 11.73
N ASP A 116 -3.26 7.83 12.91
CA ASP A 116 -2.92 9.14 13.47
C ASP A 116 -1.41 9.27 13.72
N ALA A 117 -0.79 8.27 14.35
CA ALA A 117 0.66 8.23 14.57
C ALA A 117 1.43 8.29 13.23
N PHE A 118 1.01 7.49 12.25
CA PHE A 118 1.63 7.45 10.93
C PHE A 118 1.53 8.79 10.20
N VAL A 119 0.33 9.37 10.09
CA VAL A 119 0.12 10.65 9.41
C VAL A 119 0.96 11.75 10.05
N ASN A 120 1.00 11.81 11.38
CA ASN A 120 1.78 12.80 12.11
C ASN A 120 3.29 12.61 11.89
N GLU A 121 3.78 11.37 11.86
CA GLU A 121 5.17 11.05 11.54
C GLU A 121 5.53 11.45 10.10
N ILE A 122 4.74 11.06 9.11
CA ILE A 122 5.01 11.36 7.69
C ILE A 122 4.94 12.86 7.37
N LYS A 123 4.08 13.61 8.09
CA LYS A 123 4.08 15.09 8.03
C LYS A 123 5.38 15.67 8.57
N LEU A 124 5.88 15.18 9.71
CA LEU A 124 7.18 15.62 10.25
C LEU A 124 8.36 15.29 9.33
N GLN A 125 8.27 14.18 8.61
CA GLN A 125 9.27 13.81 7.60
C GLN A 125 9.22 14.68 6.34
N GLY A 126 8.19 15.52 6.17
CA GLY A 126 7.98 16.29 4.94
C GLY A 126 7.65 15.40 3.74
N HIS A 127 7.01 14.25 3.97
CA HIS A 127 6.67 13.27 2.92
C HIS A 127 5.15 13.19 2.67
N TRP A 128 4.35 13.92 3.44
CA TRP A 128 2.89 13.80 3.39
C TRP A 128 2.28 14.11 2.02
N GLU A 129 2.73 15.17 1.34
CA GLU A 129 2.23 15.55 0.01
C GLU A 129 2.50 14.50 -1.08
N ARG A 130 3.50 13.65 -0.86
CA ARG A 130 3.91 12.56 -1.76
C ARG A 130 3.55 11.17 -1.22
N THR A 131 2.60 11.08 -0.30
CA THR A 131 2.13 9.82 0.27
C THR A 131 0.65 9.64 0.04
N THR A 132 0.26 8.47 -0.48
CA THR A 132 -1.12 8.01 -0.56
C THR A 132 -1.22 6.70 0.21
N LEU A 133 -2.06 6.66 1.25
CA LEU A 133 -2.48 5.43 1.92
C LEU A 133 -3.88 5.07 1.43
N ILE A 134 -4.06 3.81 1.03
CA ILE A 134 -5.34 3.26 0.60
C ILE A 134 -5.62 2.05 1.49
N GLN A 135 -6.75 2.09 2.16
CA GLN A 135 -7.29 0.94 2.88
C GLN A 135 -8.37 0.28 2.03
N PHE A 136 -8.24 -1.03 1.89
CA PHE A 136 -9.23 -1.87 1.23
C PHE A 136 -9.42 -3.17 2.01
N SER A 137 -10.42 -3.93 1.62
CA SER A 137 -10.71 -5.28 2.09
C SER A 137 -10.89 -6.20 0.89
N ASP A 138 -10.68 -7.49 1.06
CA ASP A 138 -10.96 -8.53 0.07
C ASP A 138 -12.45 -8.94 0.06
N PHE A 139 -13.17 -8.69 1.16
CA PHE A 139 -14.61 -8.89 1.27
C PHE A 139 -15.30 -7.77 2.06
N ALA A 140 -16.63 -7.69 1.91
CA ALA A 140 -17.51 -6.89 2.74
C ALA A 140 -18.30 -7.75 3.75
N ARG A 141 -19.17 -7.13 4.55
CA ARG A 141 -20.11 -7.85 5.42
C ARG A 141 -21.55 -7.61 4.99
N THR A 142 -22.40 -8.62 5.14
CA THR A 142 -23.85 -8.48 4.96
C THR A 142 -24.44 -7.49 5.97
N LEU A 143 -25.39 -6.66 5.54
CA LEU A 143 -26.09 -5.73 6.44
C LEU A 143 -27.05 -6.46 7.38
N SER A 144 -27.65 -7.56 6.92
CA SER A 144 -28.56 -8.37 7.72
C SER A 144 -27.79 -9.38 8.59
N PRO A 145 -28.16 -9.56 9.88
CA PRO A 145 -27.54 -10.56 10.73
C PRO A 145 -27.70 -12.00 10.23
N ASN A 146 -26.76 -12.87 10.59
CA ASN A 146 -26.85 -14.32 10.42
C ASN A 146 -27.57 -14.98 11.61
N SER A 147 -27.87 -16.28 11.50
CA SER A 147 -28.57 -17.04 12.55
C SER A 147 -27.80 -17.14 13.87
N GLY A 148 -26.49 -16.84 13.86
CA GLY A 148 -25.63 -16.79 15.04
C GLY A 148 -25.50 -15.39 15.66
N GLY A 149 -26.22 -14.38 15.15
CA GLY A 149 -26.18 -13.01 15.67
C GLY A 149 -24.97 -12.18 15.22
N GLY A 150 -24.18 -12.65 14.24
CA GLY A 150 -23.16 -11.85 13.55
C GLY A 150 -23.57 -11.50 12.13
N THR A 151 -22.60 -11.29 11.24
CA THR A 151 -22.84 -11.06 9.79
C THR A 151 -22.11 -12.12 8.98
N ASP A 152 -22.40 -12.23 7.68
CA ASP A 152 -21.63 -13.08 6.76
C ASP A 152 -20.90 -12.24 5.71
N HIS A 153 -20.21 -12.90 4.77
CA HIS A 153 -19.45 -12.23 3.72
C HIS A 153 -20.40 -11.55 2.72
N GLY A 154 -20.03 -10.34 2.32
CA GLY A 154 -20.73 -9.51 1.34
C GLY A 154 -19.76 -8.99 0.27
N TRP A 155 -20.31 -8.31 -0.72
CA TRP A 155 -19.59 -7.87 -1.91
C TRP A 155 -19.34 -6.35 -1.91
N GLY A 156 -20.36 -5.56 -1.62
CA GLY A 156 -20.31 -4.09 -1.62
C GLY A 156 -19.52 -3.55 -0.43
N GLN A 157 -18.41 -2.87 -0.71
CA GLN A 157 -17.50 -2.32 0.29
C GLN A 157 -17.14 -0.86 0.01
N HIS A 158 -16.47 -0.24 0.98
CA HIS A 158 -15.87 1.08 0.84
C HIS A 158 -14.34 0.96 0.86
N ILE A 159 -13.69 1.77 0.03
CA ILE A 159 -12.24 1.99 0.06
C ILE A 159 -12.02 3.38 0.67
N PHE A 160 -11.14 3.46 1.67
CA PHE A 160 -10.75 4.73 2.28
C PHE A 160 -9.35 5.11 1.80
N ALA A 161 -9.18 6.37 1.41
CA ALA A 161 -7.88 6.89 1.00
C ALA A 161 -7.56 8.17 1.76
N LEU A 162 -6.29 8.30 2.17
CA LEU A 162 -5.75 9.50 2.80
C LEU A 162 -4.35 9.79 2.24
N GLY A 163 -4.03 11.07 2.11
CA GLY A 163 -2.78 11.51 1.52
C GLY A 163 -2.75 13.02 1.43
N GLY A 164 -1.54 13.59 1.39
CA GLY A 164 -1.39 15.04 1.35
C GLY A 164 -2.01 15.61 0.08
N SER A 165 -1.66 15.08 -1.08
CA SER A 165 -2.12 15.58 -2.38
C SER A 165 -3.52 15.13 -2.81
N LEU A 166 -4.15 14.18 -2.11
CA LEU A 166 -5.50 13.72 -2.45
C LEU A 166 -6.51 14.86 -2.29
N LYS A 167 -7.46 14.94 -3.24
CA LYS A 167 -8.68 15.76 -3.16
C LYS A 167 -9.67 15.13 -2.16
N GLY A 168 -9.29 15.15 -0.88
CA GLY A 168 -10.10 14.62 0.22
C GLY A 168 -11.38 15.41 0.49
N GLY A 169 -12.12 14.98 1.51
CA GLY A 169 -13.43 15.58 1.85
C GLY A 169 -14.55 15.22 0.86
N ARG A 170 -14.36 14.13 0.10
CA ARG A 170 -15.27 13.65 -0.93
C ARG A 170 -15.58 12.18 -0.71
N VAL A 171 -16.81 11.80 -0.99
CA VAL A 171 -17.19 10.41 -1.25
C VAL A 171 -17.26 10.26 -2.77
N LEU A 172 -16.55 9.26 -3.30
CA LEU A 172 -16.58 8.90 -4.70
C LEU A 172 -17.49 7.68 -4.89
N GLY A 173 -18.08 7.57 -6.07
CA GLY A 173 -19.08 6.57 -6.39
C GLY A 173 -20.45 6.95 -5.82
N ASP A 174 -21.39 6.03 -5.98
CA ASP A 174 -22.77 6.21 -5.52
C ASP A 174 -22.97 5.49 -4.18
N TYR A 175 -23.35 6.26 -3.15
CA TYR A 175 -23.76 5.70 -1.87
C TYR A 175 -25.22 5.24 -1.95
N PRO A 176 -25.55 3.99 -1.60
CA PRO A 176 -26.93 3.51 -1.65
C PRO A 176 -27.87 4.36 -0.80
N ASP A 177 -29.01 4.73 -1.37
CA ASP A 177 -30.11 5.42 -0.67
C ASP A 177 -31.19 4.44 -0.16
N ASP A 178 -31.26 3.25 -0.76
CA ASP A 178 -32.10 2.12 -0.34
C ASP A 178 -31.26 0.88 -0.01
N PHE A 179 -31.31 0.47 1.27
CA PHE A 179 -30.67 -0.74 1.81
C PHE A 179 -31.65 -1.92 1.98
N SER A 180 -32.89 -1.77 1.52
CA SER A 180 -33.88 -2.85 1.56
C SER A 180 -33.59 -3.90 0.49
N GLU A 181 -34.12 -5.11 0.68
CA GLU A 181 -34.06 -6.20 -0.30
C GLU A 181 -34.77 -5.87 -1.63
N LYS A 182 -35.49 -4.75 -1.71
CA LYS A 182 -36.11 -4.27 -2.96
C LYS A 182 -35.18 -3.40 -3.80
N SER A 183 -34.07 -2.96 -3.22
CA SER A 183 -33.09 -2.15 -3.90
C SER A 183 -32.53 -2.91 -5.11
N PRO A 184 -32.36 -2.25 -6.28
CA PRO A 184 -31.83 -2.90 -7.48
C PRO A 184 -30.37 -3.37 -7.31
N ILE A 185 -29.68 -2.84 -6.30
CA ILE A 185 -28.31 -3.19 -5.94
C ILE A 185 -28.22 -4.04 -4.67
N ALA A 186 -29.36 -4.49 -4.11
CA ALA A 186 -29.36 -5.45 -3.02
C ALA A 186 -29.52 -6.88 -3.54
N LEU A 187 -28.61 -7.74 -3.12
CA LEU A 187 -28.80 -9.19 -3.10
C LEU A 187 -29.33 -9.60 -1.73
N SER A 188 -29.65 -10.89 -1.60
CA SER A 188 -30.16 -11.47 -0.36
C SER A 188 -29.32 -11.09 0.86
N ARG A 189 -30.00 -10.76 1.95
CA ARG A 189 -29.43 -10.48 3.28
C ARG A 189 -28.65 -9.17 3.34
N GLY A 190 -29.04 -8.18 2.54
CA GLY A 190 -28.36 -6.90 2.45
C GLY A 190 -26.91 -7.04 1.96
N ASN A 191 -26.67 -7.99 1.06
CA ASN A 191 -25.40 -8.06 0.34
C ASN A 191 -25.48 -7.11 -0.85
N MET A 192 -24.81 -5.96 -0.77
CA MET A 192 -24.93 -4.91 -1.78
C MET A 192 -23.99 -5.17 -2.96
N ILE A 193 -24.43 -4.86 -4.18
CA ILE A 193 -23.60 -4.91 -5.39
C ILE A 193 -22.77 -3.62 -5.46
N PRO A 194 -21.43 -3.69 -5.63
CA PRO A 194 -20.62 -2.50 -5.84
C PRO A 194 -21.06 -1.70 -7.08
N THR A 195 -21.19 -0.39 -6.93
CA THR A 195 -21.53 0.53 -8.03
C THR A 195 -20.32 0.92 -8.88
N THR A 196 -19.12 0.65 -8.38
CA THR A 196 -17.84 1.07 -8.97
C THR A 196 -16.87 -0.13 -8.97
N PRO A 197 -16.10 -0.36 -10.04
CA PRO A 197 -15.16 -1.48 -10.08
C PRO A 197 -13.96 -1.26 -9.17
N TRP A 198 -13.29 -2.36 -8.81
CA TRP A 198 -12.03 -2.33 -8.06
C TRP A 198 -10.99 -1.37 -8.66
N ASP A 199 -10.80 -1.46 -9.99
CA ASP A 199 -9.79 -0.68 -10.72
C ASP A 199 -10.08 0.83 -10.78
N ALA A 200 -11.27 1.28 -10.36
CA ALA A 200 -11.69 2.67 -10.50
C ALA A 200 -10.78 3.66 -9.78
N ILE A 201 -10.49 3.43 -8.50
CA ILE A 201 -9.58 4.28 -7.73
C ILE A 201 -8.14 4.03 -8.17
N TRP A 202 -7.79 2.76 -8.43
CA TRP A 202 -6.43 2.37 -8.78
C TRP A 202 -5.98 2.97 -10.12
N ASN A 203 -6.88 3.26 -11.06
CA ASN A 203 -6.55 3.96 -12.31
C ASN A 203 -5.80 5.28 -12.05
N GLY A 204 -6.36 6.16 -11.22
CA GLY A 204 -5.76 7.45 -10.92
C GLY A 204 -4.54 7.34 -10.01
N ILE A 205 -4.52 6.37 -9.09
CA ILE A 205 -3.38 6.08 -8.23
C ILE A 205 -2.19 5.56 -9.04
N SER A 206 -2.40 4.64 -9.98
CA SER A 206 -1.36 4.10 -10.86
C SER A 206 -0.78 5.19 -11.76
N GLN A 207 -1.63 6.08 -12.29
CA GLN A 207 -1.19 7.28 -13.02
C GLN A 207 -0.35 8.21 -12.14
N TRP A 208 -0.78 8.45 -10.89
CA TRP A 208 0.00 9.22 -9.91
C TRP A 208 1.34 8.54 -9.60
N HIS A 209 1.34 7.21 -9.56
CA HIS A 209 2.52 6.38 -9.45
C HIS A 209 3.31 6.23 -10.76
N GLY A 210 2.98 6.99 -11.81
CA GLY A 210 3.78 7.15 -13.04
C GLY A 210 3.39 6.23 -14.19
N VAL A 211 2.42 5.33 -14.00
CA VAL A 211 1.92 4.43 -15.04
C VAL A 211 0.89 5.18 -15.88
N THR A 212 1.32 5.76 -16.99
CA THR A 212 0.48 6.66 -17.80
C THR A 212 0.15 6.13 -19.19
N LYS A 213 0.97 5.20 -19.71
CA LYS A 213 0.69 4.54 -20.99
C LYS A 213 -0.49 3.61 -20.82
N LYS A 214 -1.38 3.60 -21.82
CA LYS A 214 -2.58 2.75 -21.80
C LYS A 214 -2.24 1.26 -21.67
N SER A 215 -1.25 0.77 -22.42
CA SER A 215 -0.80 -0.63 -22.37
C SER A 215 -0.41 -1.04 -20.95
N ASP A 216 0.38 -0.21 -20.29
CA ASP A 216 0.93 -0.50 -18.97
C ASP A 216 -0.18 -0.44 -17.91
N LEU A 217 -1.11 0.51 -18.07
CA LEU A 217 -2.32 0.59 -17.25
C LEU A 217 -3.23 -0.62 -17.42
N ASP A 218 -3.40 -1.13 -18.64
CA ASP A 218 -4.20 -2.33 -18.94
C ASP A 218 -3.53 -3.61 -18.38
N GLU A 219 -2.20 -3.61 -18.24
CA GLU A 219 -1.44 -4.69 -17.61
C GLU A 219 -1.59 -4.70 -16.09
N VAL A 220 -1.41 -3.54 -15.44
CA VAL A 220 -1.47 -3.46 -13.97
C VAL A 220 -2.90 -3.39 -13.42
N LEU A 221 -3.89 -3.04 -14.26
CA LEU A 221 -5.31 -2.97 -13.92
C LEU A 221 -6.11 -3.80 -14.92
N PRO A 222 -6.05 -5.14 -14.83
CA PRO A 222 -6.57 -6.03 -15.87
C PRO A 222 -8.09 -5.98 -16.03
N MET A 223 -8.83 -5.46 -15.04
CA MET A 223 -10.29 -5.40 -15.09
C MET A 223 -10.81 -4.09 -15.68
N ARG A 224 -9.97 -3.06 -15.82
CA ARG A 224 -10.38 -1.72 -16.29
C ARG A 224 -11.10 -1.74 -17.64
N ASN A 225 -10.70 -2.65 -18.54
CA ASN A 225 -11.25 -2.75 -19.89
C ASN A 225 -12.65 -3.36 -19.92
N ASN A 226 -13.12 -3.92 -18.80
CA ASN A 226 -14.49 -4.43 -18.65
C ASN A 226 -15.49 -3.34 -18.25
N PHE A 227 -15.03 -2.11 -18.00
CA PHE A 227 -15.86 -1.02 -17.50
C PHE A 227 -15.74 0.25 -18.36
N PRO A 228 -16.81 1.07 -18.42
CA PRO A 228 -16.76 2.38 -19.08
C PRO A 228 -15.70 3.29 -18.45
N ALA A 229 -15.12 4.20 -19.23
CA ALA A 229 -14.07 5.09 -18.73
C ALA A 229 -14.58 6.07 -17.65
N GLU A 230 -15.88 6.36 -17.65
CA GLU A 230 -16.55 7.29 -16.75
C GLU A 230 -16.57 6.81 -15.30
N VAL A 231 -16.48 5.50 -15.07
CA VAL A 231 -16.42 4.92 -13.72
C VAL A 231 -14.97 4.71 -13.24
N LEU A 232 -13.97 5.09 -14.04
CA LEU A 232 -12.56 5.02 -13.69
C LEU A 232 -12.04 6.43 -13.36
N TYR A 233 -11.59 6.64 -12.12
CA TYR A 233 -11.08 7.94 -11.70
C TYR A 233 -9.66 8.14 -12.20
N ASN A 234 -9.42 9.24 -12.90
CA ASN A 234 -8.09 9.59 -13.40
C ASN A 234 -7.30 10.34 -12.32
N ILE A 235 -6.01 10.56 -12.58
CA ILE A 235 -5.12 11.31 -11.68
C ILE A 235 -5.70 12.68 -11.29
N ASN A 236 -6.31 13.39 -12.24
CA ASN A 236 -6.91 14.70 -12.00
C ASN A 236 -8.20 14.62 -11.18
N ASP A 237 -8.88 13.48 -11.14
CA ASP A 237 -10.08 13.30 -10.32
C ASP A 237 -9.70 13.12 -8.84
N LEU A 238 -8.56 12.47 -8.59
CA LEU A 238 -8.09 12.08 -7.26
C LEU A 238 -7.10 13.06 -6.63
N TYR A 239 -6.22 13.70 -7.40
CA TYR A 239 -5.08 14.46 -6.87
C TYR A 239 -5.11 15.94 -7.24
N ARG A 240 -4.62 16.79 -6.33
CA ARG A 240 -4.21 18.16 -6.65
C ARG A 240 -2.85 18.11 -7.34
N MET A 241 -2.78 18.60 -8.57
CA MET A 241 -1.56 18.56 -9.38
C MET A 241 -0.81 19.89 -9.23
N ASP A 242 0.01 20.01 -8.19
CA ASP A 242 1.01 21.08 -8.10
C ASP A 242 2.43 20.54 -8.40
N SER A 243 3.38 21.42 -8.69
CA SER A 243 4.75 21.04 -9.05
C SER A 243 5.55 20.40 -7.90
N LYS A 244 5.11 20.53 -6.65
CA LYS A 244 5.74 19.93 -5.46
C LYS A 244 5.19 18.53 -5.16
N ILE A 245 4.08 18.14 -5.79
CA ILE A 245 3.35 16.89 -5.58
C ILE A 245 3.74 15.80 -6.58
N ARG A 246 4.35 16.17 -7.72
CA ARG A 246 4.81 15.16 -8.68
C ARG A 246 5.92 14.31 -8.04
N PRO A 247 5.84 12.97 -8.08
CA PRO A 247 6.99 12.14 -7.74
C PRO A 247 8.17 12.63 -8.57
N PRO A 248 9.38 12.75 -7.98
CA PRO A 248 10.55 13.19 -8.74
C PRO A 248 10.64 12.31 -9.99
N PHE A 249 10.73 12.97 -11.13
CA PHE A 249 10.84 12.30 -12.42
C PHE A 249 12.09 11.41 -12.41
N SER A 250 12.16 10.44 -13.33
CA SER A 250 13.41 9.72 -13.54
C SER A 250 14.53 10.72 -13.82
N TYR A 251 15.75 10.38 -13.38
CA TYR A 251 16.95 11.20 -13.57
C TYR A 251 17.11 11.73 -15.01
N GLU A 252 16.65 10.96 -16.00
CA GLU A 252 16.67 11.29 -17.44
C GLU A 252 15.79 12.50 -17.81
N GLN A 253 14.71 12.78 -17.07
CA GLN A 253 13.86 13.95 -17.33
C GLN A 253 14.35 15.21 -16.60
N GLU A 254 15.08 15.06 -15.48
CA GLU A 254 15.76 16.19 -14.83
C GLU A 254 16.92 16.73 -15.69
N GLU A 255 17.67 15.89 -16.41
CA GLU A 255 18.67 16.36 -17.39
C GLU A 255 18.01 17.08 -18.57
N MET A 256 16.90 16.54 -19.09
CA MET A 256 16.22 17.13 -20.23
C MET A 256 15.56 18.48 -19.90
N GLU A 257 15.03 18.66 -18.67
CA GLU A 257 14.52 19.96 -18.21
C GLU A 257 15.66 20.94 -17.85
N ARG A 258 16.80 20.46 -17.33
CA ARG A 258 18.01 21.29 -17.14
C ARG A 258 18.58 21.79 -18.47
N ASP A 259 18.58 20.95 -19.50
CA ASP A 259 19.04 21.32 -20.83
C ASP A 259 18.10 22.35 -21.48
N LEU A 260 16.79 22.26 -21.23
CA LEU A 260 15.81 23.23 -21.72
C LEU A 260 15.89 24.59 -20.98
N GLU A 261 16.18 24.60 -19.68
CA GLU A 261 16.42 25.84 -18.92
C GLU A 261 17.79 26.47 -19.21
N GLY A 262 18.79 25.66 -19.58
CA GLY A 262 20.13 26.11 -19.99
C GLY A 262 20.20 26.75 -21.39
N MET A 263 19.19 26.55 -22.25
CA MET A 263 19.11 27.15 -23.59
C MET A 263 18.45 28.54 -23.60
N GLY A 264 18.14 29.09 -22.42
CA GLY A 264 17.43 30.36 -22.24
C GLY A 264 18.30 31.60 -22.00
N THR A 265 19.56 31.64 -22.40
CA THR A 265 20.33 32.90 -22.57
C THR A 265 21.56 32.67 -23.44
N LEU A 266 21.45 32.93 -24.75
CA LEU A 266 22.48 33.46 -25.63
C LEU A 266 21.80 34.14 -26.83
#